data_AF-A0AAP0SD69-F1
#
_entry.id   AF-A0AAP0SD69-F1
#
_cell.length_a   1.000
_cell.length_b   1.000
_cell.length_c   1.000
_cell.angle_alpha   90.00
_cell.angle_beta   90.00
_cell.angle_gamma   90.00
#
_symmetry.space_group_name_H-M   'P 1'
#
loop_
_entity.id
_entity.type
_entity.pdbx_description
1 polymer ?
#
loop_
_entity_poly.entity_id
_entity_poly.type
_entity_poly.pdbx_seq_one_letter_code
_entity_poly.pdbx_strand_id
1 'polypeptide(L)'
;MKLLSGEVDQKKFGGDSPYSIMFGPDICGYSTKKVHAILSHNGSNHLIKKDVPCETDQLTHVYTFVLRPDATYSILIDNVEKQTGSLYSDWDMLPPKTIKDPEAKKPEDWDEKEYITDPEDKKPEGYDDIPKEIPHPEAKKPEDWDDEEDGEWTAPTVANPEYKGPWKPKKIKNPNYKGKWKAPLIDNPDFKDDPDLYVYPNLKYVGIELWQVKSGTLFDNVLICDDPEYAKNLAEETWAKHKDAEKAAFDEAEKKREEEEAKEDPVDSDAEDEDDASADDAEEDDDADTEAKADVIKDSADSEDEDDVHHDEL
;
A
#
# COMPACT_ATOMS: atom_id res chain seq x y z
N MET A 1 11.93 13.98 19.26
CA MET A 1 13.00 14.89 19.75
C MET A 1 14.21 14.79 18.83
N LYS A 2 15.00 15.87 18.73
CA LYS A 2 16.29 15.92 18.01
C LYS A 2 17.44 16.01 19.03
N LEU A 3 18.54 15.30 18.81
CA LEU A 3 19.81 15.47 19.52
C LEU A 3 20.79 16.21 18.62
N LEU A 4 21.38 17.31 19.10
CA LEU A 4 22.13 18.26 18.28
C LEU A 4 23.55 18.48 18.79
N SER A 5 24.47 18.74 17.86
CA SER A 5 25.86 19.07 18.16
C SER A 5 25.97 20.43 18.87
N GLY A 6 27.14 20.68 19.47
CA GLY A 6 27.43 21.96 20.12
C GLY A 6 27.50 23.19 19.21
N GLU A 7 27.38 23.02 17.89
CA GLU A 7 27.54 24.08 16.87
C GLU A 7 26.23 24.80 16.53
N VAL A 8 25.07 24.26 16.94
CA VAL A 8 23.76 24.82 16.59
C VAL A 8 23.47 26.12 17.35
N ASP A 9 23.11 27.18 16.60
CA ASP A 9 22.58 28.42 17.16
C ASP A 9 21.12 28.22 17.58
N GLN A 10 20.91 28.00 18.89
CA GLN A 10 19.59 27.82 19.50
C GLN A 10 18.59 28.96 19.17
N LYS A 11 19.05 30.18 18.84
CA LYS A 11 18.17 31.30 18.46
C LYS A 11 17.67 31.22 17.02
N LYS A 12 18.19 30.29 16.23
CA LYS A 12 17.76 29.96 14.87
C LYS A 12 17.31 28.50 14.73
N PHE A 13 17.03 27.83 15.85
CA PHE A 13 16.60 26.43 15.85
C PHE A 13 15.23 26.29 15.17
N GLY A 14 15.09 25.26 14.33
CA GLY A 14 13.92 25.00 13.48
C GLY A 14 14.06 23.69 12.69
N GLY A 15 13.15 23.46 11.75
CA GLY A 15 13.10 22.26 10.89
C GLY A 15 14.46 21.88 10.29
N ASP A 16 15.05 22.80 9.54
CA ASP A 16 16.32 22.63 8.80
C ASP A 16 17.59 22.66 9.66
N SER A 17 17.46 22.78 10.99
CA SER A 17 18.64 22.78 11.87
C SER A 17 19.31 21.41 11.89
N PRO A 18 20.64 21.32 11.65
CA PRO A 18 21.33 20.04 11.61
C PRO A 18 21.29 19.36 12.98
N TYR A 19 20.89 18.10 12.98
CA TYR A 19 20.87 17.22 14.14
C TYR A 19 21.77 16.00 13.86
N SER A 20 21.92 15.14 14.86
CA SER A 20 22.67 13.89 14.74
C SER A 20 21.74 12.69 14.83
N ILE A 21 20.77 12.74 15.74
CA ILE A 21 19.74 11.71 15.95
C ILE A 21 18.39 12.42 16.06
N MET A 22 17.34 11.89 15.43
CA MET A 22 15.95 12.23 15.74
C MET A 22 15.20 10.96 16.13
N PHE A 23 14.57 10.97 17.30
CA PHE A 23 13.84 9.82 17.82
C PHE A 23 12.52 10.23 18.50
N GLY A 24 11.48 9.41 18.34
CA GLY A 24 10.19 9.56 19.02
C GLY A 24 8.99 9.31 18.10
N PRO A 25 7.75 9.30 18.66
CA PRO A 25 6.53 9.07 17.90
C PRO A 25 6.20 10.24 16.95
N ASP A 26 5.56 9.91 15.83
CA ASP A 26 4.99 10.82 14.84
C ASP A 26 3.63 10.29 14.37
N ILE A 27 2.62 11.16 14.45
CA ILE A 27 1.22 10.86 14.15
C ILE A 27 0.69 11.95 13.20
N CYS A 28 0.51 11.59 11.93
CA CYS A 28 -0.02 12.47 10.89
C CYS A 28 -1.13 11.76 10.12
N GLY A 29 -2.39 12.13 10.42
CA GLY A 29 -3.58 11.54 9.82
C GLY A 29 -3.72 10.04 10.10
N TYR A 30 -4.25 9.30 9.13
CA TYR A 30 -4.43 7.85 9.21
C TYR A 30 -3.21 7.06 8.71
N SER A 31 -2.33 7.68 7.91
CA SER A 31 -1.24 7.01 7.19
C SER A 31 0.11 7.01 7.91
N THR A 32 0.32 7.93 8.86
CA THR A 32 1.57 8.02 9.64
C THR A 32 1.26 7.85 11.12
N LYS A 33 1.70 6.73 11.71
CA LYS A 33 1.52 6.37 13.13
C LYS A 33 2.72 5.54 13.61
N LYS A 34 3.90 6.15 13.64
CA LYS A 34 5.17 5.41 13.80
C LYS A 34 6.19 6.13 14.68
N VAL A 35 7.16 5.38 15.17
CA VAL A 35 8.34 5.90 15.84
C VAL A 35 9.43 6.18 14.81
N HIS A 36 9.79 7.46 14.65
CA HIS A 36 10.99 7.82 13.91
C HIS A 36 12.24 7.37 14.68
N ALA A 37 13.19 6.80 13.94
CA ALA A 37 14.59 6.67 14.36
C ALA A 37 15.46 7.10 13.17
N ILE A 38 15.74 8.41 13.09
CA ILE A 38 16.49 9.03 11.99
C ILE A 38 17.90 9.31 12.47
N LEU A 39 18.89 8.84 11.71
CA LEU A 39 20.29 8.86 12.08
C LEU A 39 21.10 9.58 10.99
N SER A 40 21.94 10.54 11.38
CA SER A 40 22.55 11.48 10.43
C SER A 40 23.99 11.06 10.12
N HIS A 41 24.27 10.68 8.88
CA HIS A 41 25.55 10.13 8.45
C HIS A 41 25.98 10.71 7.10
N ASN A 42 27.25 11.12 6.99
CA ASN A 42 27.84 11.80 5.83
C ASN A 42 27.02 13.00 5.30
N GLY A 43 26.45 13.79 6.21
CA GLY A 43 25.66 14.98 5.89
C GLY A 43 24.21 14.72 5.47
N SER A 44 23.79 13.45 5.40
CA SER A 44 22.44 13.02 5.06
C SER A 44 21.69 12.44 6.26
N ASN A 45 20.38 12.68 6.32
CA ASN A 45 19.51 12.14 7.38
C ASN A 45 18.89 10.83 6.89
N HIS A 46 19.29 9.70 7.48
CA HIS A 46 18.83 8.37 7.08
C HIS A 46 17.66 7.93 7.96
N LEU A 47 16.54 7.59 7.34
CA LEU A 47 15.39 7.01 8.03
C LEU A 47 15.60 5.50 8.26
N ILE A 48 15.05 4.99 9.35
CA ILE A 48 14.94 3.55 9.61
C ILE A 48 14.02 2.90 8.56
N LYS A 49 14.45 1.77 7.99
CA LYS A 49 13.70 0.95 7.01
C LYS A 49 12.53 0.18 7.61
N LYS A 50 12.58 -0.03 8.93
CA LYS A 50 11.62 -0.79 9.71
C LYS A 50 10.50 0.15 10.14
N ASP A 51 9.26 -0.19 9.82
CA ASP A 51 8.13 0.50 10.42
C ASP A 51 7.96 0.01 11.86
N VAL A 52 7.90 0.94 12.80
CA VAL A 52 7.78 0.67 14.23
C VAL A 52 6.56 1.46 14.71
N PRO A 53 5.43 0.81 15.05
CA PRO A 53 4.22 1.53 15.43
C PRO A 53 4.46 2.33 16.71
N CYS A 54 3.91 3.55 16.77
CA CYS A 54 3.77 4.27 18.03
C CYS A 54 2.41 3.98 18.66
N GLU A 55 2.31 4.16 19.97
CA GLU A 55 1.01 4.10 20.65
C GLU A 55 0.19 5.34 20.29
N THR A 56 -1.14 5.22 20.25
CA THR A 56 -2.03 6.29 19.76
C THR A 56 -3.28 6.52 20.61
N ASP A 57 -3.24 6.17 21.90
CA ASP A 57 -4.28 6.59 22.86
C ASP A 57 -3.91 7.94 23.54
N GLN A 58 -4.42 8.20 24.74
CA GLN A 58 -4.27 9.48 25.46
C GLN A 58 -3.54 9.36 26.79
N LEU A 59 -2.96 8.19 27.11
CA LEU A 59 -2.15 7.94 28.29
C LEU A 59 -0.68 8.35 28.05
N THR A 60 0.11 8.40 29.11
CA THR A 60 1.55 8.60 29.00
C THR A 60 2.23 7.31 28.55
N HIS A 61 3.15 7.41 27.59
CA HIS A 61 3.99 6.31 27.12
C HIS A 61 5.47 6.72 27.14
N VAL A 62 6.36 5.77 27.39
CA VAL A 62 7.82 6.01 27.44
C VAL A 62 8.52 5.39 26.23
N TYR A 63 9.20 6.23 25.45
CA TYR A 63 9.93 5.83 24.25
C TYR A 63 11.44 5.85 24.54
N THR A 64 12.12 4.71 24.39
CA THR A 64 13.56 4.57 24.66
C THR A 64 14.29 4.07 23.41
N PHE A 65 15.33 4.79 22.99
CA PHE A 65 16.26 4.36 21.94
C PHE A 65 17.63 4.10 22.55
N VAL A 66 18.17 2.91 22.32
CA VAL A 66 19.50 2.50 22.77
C VAL A 66 20.35 2.18 21.55
N LEU A 67 21.49 2.85 21.41
CA LEU A 67 22.48 2.62 20.35
C LEU A 67 23.78 2.12 20.99
N ARG A 68 24.45 1.15 20.36
CA ARG A 68 25.56 0.40 20.97
C ARG A 68 26.85 0.46 20.14
N PRO A 69 28.05 0.30 20.77
CA PRO A 69 29.34 0.34 20.07
C PRO A 69 29.63 -0.80 19.08
N ASP A 70 28.76 -1.78 18.97
CA ASP A 70 28.78 -2.84 17.95
C ASP A 70 27.88 -2.52 16.73
N ALA A 71 27.43 -1.25 16.63
CA ALA A 71 26.46 -0.77 15.65
C ALA A 71 25.12 -1.54 15.65
N THR A 72 24.73 -2.09 16.81
CA THR A 72 23.37 -2.57 17.08
C THR A 72 22.53 -1.52 17.82
N TYR A 73 21.20 -1.70 17.77
CA TYR A 73 20.26 -0.79 18.43
C TYR A 73 19.04 -1.55 18.99
N SER A 74 18.38 -0.95 19.98
CA SER A 74 17.05 -1.34 20.47
C SER A 74 16.12 -0.12 20.49
N ILE A 75 14.88 -0.31 20.06
CA ILE A 75 13.76 0.61 20.32
C ILE A 75 12.81 -0.09 21.29
N LEU A 76 12.62 0.51 22.46
CA LEU A 76 11.64 0.10 23.44
C LEU A 76 10.52 1.14 23.52
N ILE A 77 9.31 0.64 23.72
CA ILE A 77 8.14 1.44 24.12
C ILE A 77 7.62 0.80 25.39
N ASP A 78 7.35 1.58 26.42
CA ASP A 78 6.75 1.12 27.68
C ASP A 78 7.57 0.01 28.37
N ASN A 79 8.91 0.17 28.29
CA ASN A 79 9.95 -0.80 28.68
C ASN A 79 9.88 -2.18 27.99
N VAL A 80 9.05 -2.34 26.94
CA VAL A 80 9.01 -3.52 26.08
C VAL A 80 9.82 -3.25 24.81
N GLU A 81 10.78 -4.13 24.48
CA GLU A 81 11.49 -4.05 23.20
C GLU A 81 10.52 -4.31 22.04
N LYS A 82 10.30 -3.30 21.19
CA LYS A 82 9.43 -3.36 20.02
C LYS A 82 10.21 -3.65 18.74
N GLN A 83 11.48 -3.24 18.68
CA GLN A 83 12.38 -3.52 17.56
C GLN A 83 13.85 -3.56 18.01
N THR A 84 14.64 -4.43 17.40
CA THR A 84 16.10 -4.54 17.59
C THR A 84 16.78 -4.97 16.29
N GLY A 85 18.03 -4.57 16.08
CA GLY A 85 18.73 -4.80 14.82
C GLY A 85 20.09 -4.13 14.72
N SER A 86 20.56 -3.86 13.49
CA SER A 86 21.84 -3.21 13.23
C SER A 86 21.75 -2.08 12.20
N LEU A 87 22.59 -1.06 12.37
CA LEU A 87 22.70 0.08 11.46
C LEU A 87 23.07 -0.35 10.03
N TYR A 88 23.81 -1.44 9.88
CA TYR A 88 24.18 -2.04 8.60
C TYR A 88 23.02 -2.65 7.81
N SER A 89 21.91 -3.04 8.46
CA SER A 89 20.75 -3.63 7.79
C SER A 89 19.58 -2.66 7.70
N ASP A 90 19.36 -1.87 8.74
CA ASP A 90 18.08 -1.20 8.99
C ASP A 90 18.08 0.30 8.61
N TRP A 91 19.21 0.83 8.13
CA TRP A 91 19.34 2.14 7.46
C TRP A 91 20.15 2.00 6.15
N ASP A 92 20.15 3.03 5.29
CA ASP A 92 20.93 3.09 4.03
C ASP A 92 22.15 4.03 4.13
N MET A 93 22.87 3.97 5.25
CA MET A 93 24.03 4.83 5.52
C MET A 93 25.24 4.54 4.63
N LEU A 94 25.45 3.27 4.28
CA LEU A 94 26.59 2.78 3.51
C LEU A 94 26.10 2.14 2.19
N PRO A 95 26.93 2.12 1.13
CA PRO A 95 26.62 1.38 -0.10
C PRO A 95 26.34 -0.11 0.19
N PRO A 96 25.56 -0.81 -0.66
CA PRO A 96 25.33 -2.25 -0.48
C PRO A 96 26.65 -3.01 -0.63
N LYS A 97 26.91 -4.01 0.23
CA LYS A 97 28.19 -4.75 0.23
C LYS A 97 28.44 -5.51 -1.09
N THR A 98 27.37 -5.90 -1.80
CA THR A 98 27.43 -6.52 -3.13
C THR A 98 26.48 -5.80 -4.11
N ILE A 99 26.87 -5.78 -5.38
CA ILE A 99 26.08 -5.28 -6.51
C ILE A 99 25.91 -6.37 -7.56
N LYS A 100 24.93 -6.21 -8.47
CA LYS A 100 24.90 -7.01 -9.70
C LYS A 100 26.09 -6.62 -10.56
N ASP A 101 26.79 -7.60 -11.11
CA ASP A 101 27.88 -7.39 -12.07
C ASP A 101 27.36 -6.58 -13.29
N PRO A 102 27.90 -5.38 -13.56
CA PRO A 102 27.46 -4.53 -14.67
C PRO A 102 28.01 -5.00 -16.03
N GLU A 103 29.08 -5.79 -16.06
CA GLU A 103 29.65 -6.35 -17.30
C GLU A 103 29.04 -7.71 -17.66
N ALA A 104 28.41 -8.39 -16.70
CA ALA A 104 27.73 -9.66 -16.91
C ALA A 104 26.60 -9.54 -17.94
N LYS A 105 26.67 -10.40 -18.95
CA LYS A 105 25.66 -10.53 -20.01
C LYS A 105 25.02 -11.90 -19.94
N LYS A 106 23.72 -11.96 -20.27
CA LYS A 106 23.01 -13.23 -20.42
C LYS A 106 23.71 -14.08 -21.50
N PRO A 107 24.12 -15.33 -21.20
CA PRO A 107 24.70 -16.22 -22.20
C PRO A 107 23.71 -16.52 -23.34
N GLU A 108 24.21 -16.66 -24.56
CA GLU A 108 23.38 -16.97 -25.75
C GLU A 108 22.72 -18.35 -25.64
N ASP A 109 23.34 -19.29 -24.93
CA ASP A 109 22.81 -20.63 -24.65
C ASP A 109 21.85 -20.66 -23.43
N TRP A 110 21.48 -19.51 -22.87
CA TRP A 110 20.60 -19.43 -21.71
C TRP A 110 19.12 -19.35 -22.10
N ASP A 111 18.46 -20.51 -22.19
CA ASP A 111 17.03 -20.55 -22.47
C ASP A 111 16.19 -20.29 -21.21
N GLU A 112 15.28 -19.32 -21.34
CA GLU A 112 14.33 -18.87 -20.31
C GLU A 112 12.89 -19.33 -20.63
N LYS A 113 12.67 -20.02 -21.76
CA LYS A 113 11.38 -20.59 -22.12
C LYS A 113 11.19 -21.90 -21.37
N GLU A 114 10.42 -21.89 -20.28
CA GLU A 114 10.05 -23.13 -19.57
C GLU A 114 9.33 -24.13 -20.49
N TYR A 115 8.58 -23.61 -21.48
CA TYR A 115 7.84 -24.39 -22.45
C TYR A 115 8.29 -24.08 -23.87
N ILE A 116 8.57 -25.13 -24.64
CA ILE A 116 8.84 -25.08 -26.09
C ILE A 116 7.74 -25.82 -26.84
N THR A 117 7.61 -25.53 -28.13
CA THR A 117 6.85 -26.36 -29.06
C THR A 117 7.47 -27.76 -29.12
N ASP A 118 6.62 -28.79 -29.07
CA ASP A 118 7.04 -30.18 -29.26
C ASP A 118 7.53 -30.39 -30.71
N PRO A 119 8.80 -30.78 -30.93
CA PRO A 119 9.35 -30.97 -32.28
C PRO A 119 8.83 -32.25 -32.96
N GLU A 120 8.30 -33.21 -32.21
CA GLU A 120 7.72 -34.44 -32.77
C GLU A 120 6.21 -34.35 -33.00
N ASP A 121 5.54 -33.37 -32.40
CA ASP A 121 4.12 -33.10 -32.63
C ASP A 121 3.88 -32.45 -34.01
N LYS A 122 3.80 -33.30 -35.03
CA LYS A 122 3.49 -32.90 -36.41
C LYS A 122 1.98 -32.79 -36.61
N LYS A 123 1.55 -31.81 -37.42
CA LYS A 123 0.14 -31.69 -37.82
C LYS A 123 -0.30 -32.99 -38.52
N PRO A 124 -1.45 -33.59 -38.14
CA PRO A 124 -1.99 -34.74 -38.86
C PRO A 124 -2.26 -34.41 -40.33
N GLU A 125 -1.97 -35.35 -41.22
CA GLU A 125 -2.38 -35.29 -42.62
C GLU A 125 -3.92 -35.20 -42.72
N GLY A 126 -4.44 -34.36 -43.61
CA GLY A 126 -5.87 -34.09 -43.72
C GLY A 126 -6.46 -33.10 -42.70
N TYR A 127 -5.70 -32.64 -41.69
CA TYR A 127 -6.26 -31.78 -40.62
C TYR A 127 -6.80 -30.44 -41.13
N ASP A 128 -6.07 -29.77 -42.04
CA ASP A 128 -6.49 -28.47 -42.60
C ASP A 128 -7.58 -28.63 -43.67
N ASP A 129 -7.77 -29.84 -44.20
CA ASP A 129 -8.78 -30.17 -45.21
C ASP A 129 -10.17 -30.43 -44.61
N ILE A 130 -10.28 -30.48 -43.27
CA ILE A 130 -11.56 -30.55 -42.55
C ILE A 130 -12.25 -29.18 -42.65
N PRO A 131 -13.38 -29.05 -43.36
CA PRO A 131 -14.05 -27.76 -43.50
C PRO A 131 -14.70 -27.34 -42.19
N LYS A 132 -14.76 -26.03 -41.92
CA LYS A 132 -15.43 -25.46 -40.73
C LYS A 132 -16.91 -25.82 -40.64
N GLU A 133 -17.53 -25.96 -41.81
CA GLU A 133 -18.95 -26.21 -41.99
C GLU A 133 -19.14 -27.36 -42.99
N ILE A 134 -20.21 -28.12 -42.81
CA ILE A 134 -20.65 -29.20 -43.69
C ILE A 134 -22.14 -29.02 -44.00
N PRO A 135 -22.65 -29.52 -45.14
CA PRO A 135 -24.09 -29.57 -45.40
C PRO A 135 -24.82 -30.33 -44.28
N HIS A 136 -25.97 -29.82 -43.84
CA HIS A 136 -26.77 -30.41 -42.77
C HIS A 136 -27.22 -31.83 -43.15
N PRO A 137 -26.77 -32.89 -42.46
CA PRO A 137 -26.85 -34.27 -42.96
C PRO A 137 -28.29 -34.81 -43.06
N GLU A 138 -29.23 -34.24 -42.30
CA GLU A 138 -30.65 -34.60 -42.35
C GLU A 138 -31.50 -33.62 -43.17
N ALA A 139 -30.91 -32.57 -43.75
CA ALA A 139 -31.66 -31.62 -44.57
C ALA A 139 -32.07 -32.27 -45.89
N LYS A 140 -33.34 -32.06 -46.26
CA LYS A 140 -33.92 -32.52 -47.53
C LYS A 140 -34.44 -31.31 -48.28
N LYS A 141 -34.36 -31.36 -49.61
CA LYS A 141 -35.06 -30.42 -50.48
C LYS A 141 -36.56 -30.44 -50.12
N PRO A 142 -37.21 -29.28 -49.89
CA PRO A 142 -38.65 -29.21 -49.66
C PRO A 142 -39.44 -29.77 -50.85
N GLU A 143 -40.62 -30.35 -50.59
CA GLU A 143 -41.45 -30.92 -51.66
C GLU A 143 -42.03 -29.85 -52.61
N ASP A 144 -42.12 -28.59 -52.15
CA ASP A 144 -42.64 -27.43 -52.91
C ASP A 144 -41.55 -26.57 -53.59
N TRP A 145 -40.29 -27.02 -53.69
CA TRP A 145 -39.18 -26.22 -54.26
C TRP A 145 -38.98 -26.44 -55.77
N ASP A 146 -38.99 -25.36 -56.55
CA ASP A 146 -38.82 -25.39 -58.02
C ASP A 146 -37.39 -24.98 -58.45
N ASP A 147 -36.68 -25.84 -59.18
CA ASP A 147 -35.31 -25.53 -59.63
C ASP A 147 -35.26 -24.53 -60.81
N GLU A 148 -36.37 -24.27 -61.52
CA GLU A 148 -36.41 -23.25 -62.59
C GLU A 148 -36.68 -21.82 -62.05
N GLU A 149 -37.41 -21.69 -60.93
CA GLU A 149 -37.76 -20.38 -60.33
C GLU A 149 -36.92 -20.04 -59.07
N ASP A 150 -36.68 -20.99 -58.16
CA ASP A 150 -35.87 -20.79 -56.94
C ASP A 150 -34.37 -21.10 -57.15
N GLY A 151 -34.03 -21.87 -58.20
CA GLY A 151 -32.68 -22.32 -58.53
C GLY A 151 -32.26 -23.63 -57.87
N GLU A 152 -31.03 -24.10 -58.15
CA GLU A 152 -30.51 -25.39 -57.66
C GLU A 152 -30.43 -25.42 -56.12
N TRP A 153 -31.25 -26.28 -55.48
CA TRP A 153 -31.32 -26.35 -54.02
C TRP A 153 -30.00 -26.78 -53.37
N THR A 154 -29.44 -25.90 -52.53
CA THR A 154 -28.30 -26.22 -51.65
C THR A 154 -28.76 -26.49 -50.22
N ALA A 155 -28.37 -27.63 -49.65
CA ALA A 155 -28.61 -27.92 -48.23
C ALA A 155 -27.94 -26.86 -47.32
N PRO A 156 -28.64 -26.34 -46.29
CA PRO A 156 -28.05 -25.41 -45.32
C PRO A 156 -26.79 -25.97 -44.67
N THR A 157 -25.81 -25.13 -44.39
CA THR A 157 -24.58 -25.55 -43.70
C THR A 157 -24.75 -25.56 -42.18
N VAL A 158 -23.98 -26.44 -41.52
CA VAL A 158 -23.84 -26.52 -40.06
C VAL A 158 -22.37 -26.63 -39.68
N ALA A 159 -22.02 -26.17 -38.48
CA ALA A 159 -20.67 -26.32 -37.94
C ALA A 159 -20.25 -27.81 -37.91
N ASN A 160 -19.07 -28.11 -38.45
CA ASN A 160 -18.55 -29.46 -38.56
C ASN A 160 -18.01 -29.96 -37.20
N PRO A 161 -18.56 -31.02 -36.58
CA PRO A 161 -18.09 -31.51 -35.29
C PRO A 161 -16.61 -31.98 -35.27
N GLU A 162 -16.06 -32.34 -36.43
CA GLU A 162 -14.65 -32.75 -36.55
C GLU A 162 -13.68 -31.56 -36.69
N TYR A 163 -14.16 -30.35 -36.99
CA TYR A 163 -13.31 -29.16 -37.14
C TYR A 163 -12.81 -28.65 -35.78
N LYS A 164 -11.57 -29.01 -35.44
CA LYS A 164 -10.94 -28.72 -34.14
C LYS A 164 -10.24 -27.34 -34.06
N GLY A 165 -10.62 -26.41 -34.94
CA GLY A 165 -9.98 -25.08 -35.04
C GLY A 165 -8.58 -25.14 -35.70
N PRO A 166 -7.93 -23.98 -35.90
CA PRO A 166 -6.58 -23.94 -36.48
C PRO A 166 -5.58 -24.72 -35.61
N TRP A 167 -4.87 -25.67 -36.20
CA TRP A 167 -3.93 -26.53 -35.47
C TRP A 167 -2.86 -25.71 -34.75
N LYS A 168 -2.66 -26.00 -33.47
CA LYS A 168 -1.55 -25.49 -32.64
C LYS A 168 -0.77 -26.69 -32.11
N PRO A 169 0.56 -26.75 -32.30
CA PRO A 169 1.35 -27.85 -31.77
C PRO A 169 1.35 -27.84 -30.25
N LYS A 170 1.51 -29.03 -29.65
CA LYS A 170 1.67 -29.20 -28.20
C LYS A 170 2.88 -28.39 -27.69
N LYS A 171 2.76 -27.94 -26.44
CA LYS A 171 3.87 -27.37 -25.67
C LYS A 171 4.38 -28.41 -24.68
N ILE A 172 5.68 -28.68 -24.70
CA ILE A 172 6.37 -29.55 -23.75
C ILE A 172 7.31 -28.73 -22.87
N LYS A 173 7.64 -29.26 -21.68
CA LYS A 173 8.68 -28.64 -20.83
C LYS A 173 10.03 -28.72 -21.54
N ASN A 174 10.72 -27.60 -21.59
CA ASN A 174 12.01 -27.45 -22.27
C ASN A 174 13.14 -28.09 -21.45
N PRO A 175 13.84 -29.12 -21.95
CA PRO A 175 14.97 -29.73 -21.24
C PRO A 175 16.15 -28.76 -21.01
N ASN A 176 16.23 -27.68 -21.79
CA ASN A 176 17.31 -26.69 -21.71
C ASN A 176 16.94 -25.44 -20.87
N TYR A 177 15.77 -25.41 -20.23
CA TYR A 177 15.35 -24.27 -19.42
C TYR A 177 16.23 -24.10 -18.18
N LYS A 178 16.93 -22.96 -18.09
CA LYS A 178 17.86 -22.63 -16.99
C LYS A 178 17.25 -21.65 -15.96
N GLY A 179 15.95 -21.37 -16.04
CA GLY A 179 15.29 -20.32 -15.26
C GLY A 179 15.51 -18.92 -15.84
N LYS A 180 14.81 -17.91 -15.32
CA LYS A 180 15.08 -16.51 -15.66
C LYS A 180 16.50 -16.13 -15.24
N TRP A 181 17.29 -15.62 -16.19
CA TRP A 181 18.69 -15.24 -15.96
C TRP A 181 18.76 -14.07 -14.98
N LYS A 182 19.82 -14.06 -14.16
CA LYS A 182 20.17 -12.98 -13.26
C LYS A 182 21.67 -12.76 -13.36
N ALA A 183 22.10 -11.50 -13.47
CA ALA A 183 23.51 -11.15 -13.31
C ALA A 183 24.02 -11.67 -11.95
N PRO A 184 25.24 -12.22 -11.87
CA PRO A 184 25.84 -12.62 -10.61
C PRO A 184 26.01 -11.41 -9.69
N LEU A 185 26.04 -11.66 -8.38
CA LEU A 185 26.43 -10.65 -7.41
C LEU A 185 27.95 -10.67 -7.25
N ILE A 186 28.55 -9.48 -7.27
CA ILE A 186 29.98 -9.23 -7.03
C ILE A 186 30.12 -8.25 -5.86
N ASP A 187 31.29 -8.25 -5.23
CA ASP A 187 31.62 -7.26 -4.19
C ASP A 187 31.57 -5.85 -4.77
N ASN A 188 30.98 -4.91 -4.03
CA ASN A 188 30.83 -3.54 -4.48
C ASN A 188 32.15 -2.75 -4.28
N PRO A 189 32.80 -2.22 -5.34
CA PRO A 189 34.05 -1.47 -5.20
C PRO A 189 33.89 -0.15 -4.45
N ASP A 190 32.67 0.41 -4.37
CA ASP A 190 32.36 1.61 -3.59
C ASP A 190 32.03 1.30 -2.12
N PHE A 191 31.81 0.03 -1.77
CA PHE A 191 31.57 -0.34 -0.38
C PHE A 191 32.84 -0.20 0.46
N LYS A 192 32.72 0.57 1.55
CA LYS A 192 33.72 0.72 2.60
C LYS A 192 33.00 0.53 3.93
N ASP A 193 33.53 -0.36 4.75
CA ASP A 193 33.02 -0.62 6.10
C ASP A 193 33.41 0.56 7.01
N ASP A 194 32.49 1.01 7.87
CA ASP A 194 32.72 2.10 8.82
C ASP A 194 32.52 1.55 10.24
N PRO A 195 33.61 1.28 11.00
CA PRO A 195 33.49 0.74 12.36
C PRO A 195 32.88 1.76 13.33
N ASP A 196 32.92 3.05 13.00
CA ASP A 196 32.47 4.16 13.84
C ASP A 196 31.06 4.64 13.43
N LEU A 197 30.29 3.83 12.69
CA LEU A 197 28.93 4.14 12.20
C LEU A 197 27.91 4.53 13.30
N TYR A 198 28.19 4.17 14.56
CA TYR A 198 27.38 4.53 15.74
C TYR A 198 27.87 5.81 16.46
N VAL A 199 29.03 6.35 16.07
CA VAL A 199 29.71 7.47 16.73
C VAL A 199 29.21 8.80 16.17
N TYR A 200 28.81 9.69 17.07
CA TYR A 200 28.33 11.04 16.73
C TYR A 200 29.27 12.12 17.25
N PRO A 201 29.29 13.32 16.63
CA PRO A 201 29.95 14.48 17.21
C PRO A 201 29.34 14.84 18.56
N ASN A 202 30.08 15.58 19.39
CA ASN A 202 29.68 15.97 20.74
C ASN A 202 28.25 16.55 20.82
N LEU A 203 27.30 15.70 21.23
CA LEU A 203 25.90 16.05 21.45
C LEU A 203 25.82 16.96 22.68
N LYS A 204 25.13 18.08 22.55
CA LYS A 204 25.11 19.14 23.57
C LYS A 204 23.72 19.68 23.87
N TYR A 205 22.78 19.54 22.94
CA TYR A 205 21.43 20.08 23.08
C TYR A 205 20.38 19.02 22.71
N VAL A 206 19.25 19.08 23.41
CA VAL A 206 18.02 18.37 23.05
C VAL A 206 17.05 19.40 22.48
N GLY A 207 16.51 19.13 21.30
CA GLY A 207 15.54 19.97 20.63
C GLY A 207 14.17 19.29 20.55
N ILE A 208 13.14 20.01 20.96
CA ILE A 208 11.75 19.70 20.60
C ILE A 208 11.36 20.71 19.53
N GLU A 209 11.21 20.21 18.30
CA GLU A 209 10.76 20.96 17.13
C GLU A 209 9.91 19.98 16.31
N LEU A 210 8.66 20.39 16.08
CA LEU A 210 7.57 19.57 15.54
C LEU A 210 6.39 20.49 15.20
N TRP A 211 5.47 19.98 14.39
CA TRP A 211 4.19 20.61 14.06
C TRP A 211 3.04 19.87 14.75
N GLN A 212 2.03 20.58 15.23
CA GLN A 212 0.79 19.99 15.74
C GLN A 212 -0.43 20.71 15.16
N VAL A 213 -1.47 19.95 14.80
CA VAL A 213 -2.79 20.50 14.43
C VAL A 213 -3.67 20.66 15.67
N LYS A 214 -3.74 19.64 16.52
CA LYS A 214 -4.32 19.70 17.87
C LYS A 214 -3.19 19.70 18.89
N SER A 215 -3.08 20.77 19.66
CA SER A 215 -2.15 20.88 20.80
C SER A 215 -2.64 20.05 21.99
N GLY A 216 -1.71 19.59 22.83
CA GLY A 216 -2.04 18.91 24.10
C GLY A 216 -0.97 17.93 24.58
N THR A 217 -0.03 17.54 23.70
CA THR A 217 1.06 16.64 24.06
C THR A 217 1.95 17.22 25.15
N LEU A 218 2.17 16.45 26.20
CA LEU A 218 3.13 16.74 27.27
C LEU A 218 4.43 15.97 27.01
N PHE A 219 5.55 16.54 27.47
CA PHE A 219 6.87 15.89 27.44
C PHE A 219 7.52 16.07 28.81
N ASP A 220 7.94 14.96 29.43
CA ASP A 220 8.67 14.93 30.70
C ASP A 220 9.72 13.80 30.68
N ASN A 221 10.51 13.69 31.75
CA ASN A 221 11.45 12.61 32.06
C ASN A 221 12.52 12.35 30.97
N VAL A 222 12.92 13.42 30.26
CA VAL A 222 13.94 13.37 29.19
C VAL A 222 15.31 12.95 29.76
N LEU A 223 15.67 11.68 29.54
CA LEU A 223 16.96 11.10 29.94
C LEU A 223 17.89 10.93 28.73
N ILE A 224 19.17 11.21 28.93
CA ILE A 224 20.27 10.76 28.07
C ILE A 224 21.34 10.19 28.99
N CYS A 225 21.73 8.93 28.77
CA CYS A 225 22.75 8.22 29.53
C CYS A 225 23.40 7.12 28.67
N ASP A 226 24.46 6.53 29.20
CA ASP A 226 25.23 5.42 28.64
C ASP A 226 24.87 4.04 29.24
N ASP A 227 24.04 4.00 30.29
CA ASP A 227 23.57 2.79 30.97
C ASP A 227 22.09 2.47 30.65
N PRO A 228 21.81 1.40 29.88
CA PRO A 228 20.45 0.98 29.57
C PRO A 228 19.68 0.38 30.77
N GLU A 229 20.35 -0.17 31.78
CA GLU A 229 19.69 -0.65 33.00
C GLU A 229 19.23 0.53 33.85
N TYR A 230 20.04 1.58 33.97
CA TYR A 230 19.62 2.84 34.60
C TYR A 230 18.42 3.47 33.88
N ALA A 231 18.43 3.53 32.54
CA ALA A 231 17.30 4.04 31.76
C ALA A 231 16.00 3.24 32.00
N LYS A 232 16.09 1.90 31.98
CA LYS A 232 14.96 1.01 32.28
C LYS A 232 14.41 1.25 33.69
N ASN A 233 15.31 1.34 34.69
CA ASN A 233 14.93 1.56 36.08
C ASN A 233 14.27 2.93 36.30
N LEU A 234 14.76 4.00 35.65
CA LEU A 234 14.11 5.31 35.73
C LEU A 234 12.68 5.28 35.16
N ALA A 235 12.48 4.61 34.02
CA ALA A 235 11.15 4.40 33.44
C ALA A 235 10.21 3.54 34.32
N GLU A 236 10.76 2.66 35.17
CA GLU A 236 9.99 1.95 36.20
C GLU A 236 9.65 2.85 37.40
N GLU A 237 10.57 3.70 37.84
CA GLU A 237 10.38 4.62 38.97
C GLU A 237 9.48 5.82 38.64
N THR A 238 9.40 6.23 37.37
CA THR A 238 8.52 7.31 36.88
C THR A 238 7.25 6.76 36.22
N TRP A 239 7.29 6.46 34.92
CA TRP A 239 6.12 6.10 34.12
C TRP A 239 5.39 4.87 34.66
N ALA A 240 6.08 3.74 34.86
CA ALA A 240 5.41 2.47 35.18
C ALA A 240 4.70 2.49 36.55
N LYS A 241 5.18 3.34 37.47
CA LYS A 241 4.62 3.60 38.79
C LYS A 241 3.34 4.44 38.76
N HIS A 242 3.13 5.21 37.69
CA HIS A 242 2.01 6.15 37.57
C HIS A 242 0.93 5.72 36.55
N LYS A 243 1.29 4.98 35.50
CA LYS A 243 0.37 4.58 34.41
C LYS A 243 -0.96 3.96 34.86
N ASP A 244 -0.96 3.12 35.90
CA ASP A 244 -2.18 2.42 36.33
C ASP A 244 -3.15 3.38 37.06
N ALA A 245 -2.59 4.38 37.76
CA ALA A 245 -3.36 5.44 38.42
C ALA A 245 -3.79 6.54 37.42
N GLU A 246 -2.95 6.84 36.43
CA GLU A 246 -3.29 7.68 35.29
C GLU A 246 -4.46 7.09 34.51
N LYS A 247 -4.38 5.80 34.12
CA LYS A 247 -5.47 5.12 33.42
C LYS A 247 -6.76 5.10 34.24
N ALA A 248 -6.70 4.78 35.54
CA ALA A 248 -7.88 4.80 36.39
C ALA A 248 -8.54 6.20 36.45
N ALA A 249 -7.74 7.27 36.50
CA ALA A 249 -8.23 8.65 36.49
C ALA A 249 -8.77 9.07 35.10
N PHE A 250 -8.15 8.59 34.01
CA PHE A 250 -8.60 8.82 32.64
C PHE A 250 -9.95 8.12 32.38
N ASP A 251 -10.07 6.84 32.74
CA ASP A 251 -11.30 6.06 32.61
C ASP A 251 -12.44 6.65 33.46
N GLU A 252 -12.14 7.20 34.64
CA GLU A 252 -13.13 7.94 35.46
C GLU A 252 -13.51 9.30 34.84
N ALA A 253 -12.58 9.99 34.17
CA ALA A 253 -12.81 11.29 33.55
C ALA A 253 -13.65 11.18 32.26
N GLU A 254 -13.28 10.30 31.32
CA GLU A 254 -14.06 10.10 30.10
C GLU A 254 -15.46 9.56 30.42
N LYS A 255 -15.62 8.65 31.39
CA LYS A 255 -16.96 8.20 31.83
C LYS A 255 -17.83 9.34 32.37
N LYS A 256 -17.26 10.31 33.10
CA LYS A 256 -18.00 11.50 33.55
C LYS A 256 -18.39 12.39 32.37
N ARG A 257 -17.50 12.52 31.39
CA ARG A 257 -17.75 13.31 30.18
C ARG A 257 -18.81 12.67 29.29
N GLU A 258 -18.79 11.35 29.07
CA GLU A 258 -19.88 10.58 28.44
C GLU A 258 -21.20 10.79 29.20
N GLU A 259 -21.16 10.74 30.54
CA GLU A 259 -22.33 11.02 31.37
C GLU A 259 -22.79 12.49 31.31
N GLU A 260 -21.95 13.47 30.99
CA GLU A 260 -22.31 14.88 30.86
C GLU A 260 -22.83 15.19 29.45
N GLU A 261 -22.14 14.74 28.40
CA GLU A 261 -22.57 14.82 27.00
C GLU A 261 -23.96 14.16 26.83
N ALA A 262 -24.19 12.97 27.40
CA ALA A 262 -25.50 12.29 27.40
C ALA A 262 -26.58 12.94 28.30
N LYS A 263 -26.29 14.06 28.98
CA LYS A 263 -27.28 14.92 29.66
C LYS A 263 -27.51 16.24 28.92
N GLU A 264 -26.62 16.63 28.00
CA GLU A 264 -26.74 17.85 27.19
C GLU A 264 -27.46 17.62 25.85
N ASP A 265 -27.74 16.36 25.47
CA ASP A 265 -28.63 15.96 24.35
C ASP A 265 -30.09 15.58 24.77
N PRO A 266 -30.98 16.50 25.20
CA PRO A 266 -32.41 16.25 25.39
C PRO A 266 -33.31 16.93 24.33
N VAL A 267 -32.91 16.90 23.05
CA VAL A 267 -33.74 17.26 21.88
C VAL A 267 -33.29 16.31 20.75
N ASP A 268 -34.09 15.42 20.19
CA ASP A 268 -35.45 15.61 19.66
C ASP A 268 -36.27 14.29 19.69
N SER A 269 -37.11 14.06 20.72
CA SER A 269 -38.03 12.90 20.75
C SER A 269 -39.16 12.97 21.80
N ASP A 270 -39.87 14.10 21.96
CA ASP A 270 -41.10 14.15 22.79
C ASP A 270 -42.05 15.35 22.46
N ALA A 271 -42.32 15.56 21.17
CA ALA A 271 -43.42 16.40 20.64
C ALA A 271 -43.62 16.07 19.14
N GLU A 272 -44.81 15.76 18.60
CA GLU A 272 -46.16 15.70 19.18
C GLU A 272 -46.83 14.36 18.79
N ASP A 273 -47.74 13.87 19.63
CA ASP A 273 -48.52 12.63 19.42
C ASP A 273 -50.02 12.98 19.46
N GLU A 274 -50.63 13.30 18.31
CA GLU A 274 -52.11 13.31 18.10
C GLU A 274 -52.45 13.45 16.59
N ASP A 275 -52.70 12.33 15.91
CA ASP A 275 -53.93 12.01 15.14
C ASP A 275 -53.70 10.95 14.02
N ASP A 276 -54.09 9.70 14.30
CA ASP A 276 -54.36 8.67 13.28
C ASP A 276 -55.78 8.84 12.73
N ALA A 277 -55.90 9.06 11.41
CA ALA A 277 -57.18 9.27 10.74
C ALA A 277 -57.27 8.62 9.35
N SER A 278 -57.13 7.29 9.31
CA SER A 278 -57.68 6.38 8.26
C SER A 278 -57.08 6.40 6.85
N ALA A 279 -57.24 5.25 6.17
CA ALA A 279 -56.79 4.97 4.81
C ALA A 279 -57.95 5.06 3.79
N ASP A 280 -57.70 4.52 2.59
CA ASP A 280 -58.51 4.56 1.36
C ASP A 280 -58.49 5.95 0.67
N ASP A 281 -58.42 6.07 -0.66
CA ASP A 281 -58.41 5.04 -1.70
C ASP A 281 -57.40 5.39 -2.82
N ALA A 282 -57.09 4.42 -3.68
CA ALA A 282 -56.26 4.64 -4.87
C ALA A 282 -57.15 4.85 -6.12
N GLU A 283 -56.75 5.75 -7.01
CA GLU A 283 -57.12 5.69 -8.44
C GLU A 283 -55.95 6.18 -9.30
N GLU A 284 -55.91 5.70 -10.54
CA GLU A 284 -54.83 5.91 -11.50
C GLU A 284 -55.07 7.08 -12.49
N ASP A 285 -53.97 7.46 -13.16
CA ASP A 285 -53.88 7.79 -14.59
C ASP A 285 -54.32 9.15 -15.20
N ASP A 286 -53.85 9.27 -16.45
CA ASP A 286 -54.16 10.22 -17.54
C ASP A 286 -53.74 11.70 -17.41
N ASP A 287 -52.65 12.03 -18.14
CA ASP A 287 -52.67 12.81 -19.39
C ASP A 287 -53.48 14.13 -19.50
N ALA A 288 -53.06 15.13 -20.28
CA ALA A 288 -51.78 15.44 -20.94
C ALA A 288 -51.88 16.85 -21.56
N ASP A 289 -50.74 17.38 -22.02
CA ASP A 289 -50.63 18.38 -23.11
C ASP A 289 -51.31 19.76 -22.89
N THR A 290 -51.03 20.81 -23.68
CA THR A 290 -50.05 21.02 -24.77
C THR A 290 -49.56 22.48 -24.71
N GLU A 291 -48.30 22.73 -25.11
CA GLU A 291 -47.81 23.90 -25.90
C GLU A 291 -48.19 25.38 -25.52
N ALA A 292 -47.48 26.44 -25.94
CA ALA A 292 -46.45 26.57 -26.98
C ALA A 292 -45.53 27.80 -26.77
N LYS A 293 -44.25 27.66 -27.17
CA LYS A 293 -43.46 28.58 -28.04
C LYS A 293 -43.13 30.02 -27.53
N ALA A 294 -41.97 30.62 -27.84
CA ALA A 294 -40.73 30.17 -28.50
C ALA A 294 -39.58 31.19 -28.28
N ASP A 295 -38.46 30.98 -29.00
CA ASP A 295 -37.36 31.92 -29.34
C ASP A 295 -36.21 32.17 -28.33
N VAL A 296 -34.91 32.18 -28.73
CA VAL A 296 -34.23 31.54 -29.89
C VAL A 296 -32.68 31.47 -29.69
N ILE A 297 -32.11 30.29 -29.94
CA ILE A 297 -30.77 29.91 -30.47
C ILE A 297 -29.56 30.88 -30.30
N LYS A 298 -28.48 30.42 -29.63
CA LYS A 298 -27.11 30.13 -30.18
C LYS A 298 -26.13 29.77 -29.04
N ASP A 299 -25.51 28.59 -29.00
CA ASP A 299 -24.54 27.94 -29.91
C ASP A 299 -23.10 28.49 -29.80
N SER A 300 -22.22 27.65 -29.24
CA SER A 300 -20.89 27.28 -29.80
C SER A 300 -20.39 26.05 -29.01
N ALA A 301 -19.98 25.00 -29.71
CA ALA A 301 -19.58 23.71 -29.12
C ALA A 301 -18.23 23.21 -29.68
N ASP A 302 -17.91 21.95 -29.35
CA ASP A 302 -16.77 21.07 -29.73
C ASP A 302 -15.70 20.96 -28.61
N SER A 303 -15.32 19.80 -28.05
CA SER A 303 -15.06 18.41 -28.54
C SER A 303 -13.72 18.25 -29.29
N GLU A 304 -13.05 17.09 -29.38
CA GLU A 304 -13.19 15.77 -28.71
C GLU A 304 -12.40 15.76 -27.35
N ASP A 305 -11.96 14.70 -26.64
CA ASP A 305 -11.97 13.21 -26.69
C ASP A 305 -12.32 12.67 -25.25
N GLU A 306 -12.69 11.42 -24.90
CA GLU A 306 -12.61 10.04 -25.43
C GLU A 306 -11.24 9.29 -25.28
N ASP A 307 -11.11 8.09 -24.68
CA ASP A 307 -12.03 7.32 -23.81
C ASP A 307 -11.31 6.17 -22.99
N ASP A 308 -12.10 5.52 -22.12
CA ASP A 308 -12.05 4.12 -21.66
C ASP A 308 -11.08 3.64 -20.54
N VAL A 309 -11.52 2.57 -19.86
CA VAL A 309 -10.98 1.93 -18.65
C VAL A 309 -10.88 0.43 -18.90
N HIS A 310 -9.80 -0.23 -18.44
CA HIS A 310 -9.97 -1.61 -17.99
C HIS A 310 -9.09 -2.03 -16.83
N HIS A 311 -9.75 -2.61 -15.84
CA HIS A 311 -9.19 -3.39 -14.73
C HIS A 311 -9.27 -4.87 -15.12
N ASP A 312 -8.30 -5.70 -14.72
CA ASP A 312 -8.46 -7.16 -14.73
C ASP A 312 -7.49 -7.81 -13.73
N GLU A 313 -7.94 -8.82 -12.98
CA GLU A 313 -7.18 -9.53 -11.95
C GLU A 313 -6.81 -10.96 -12.41
N LEU A 314 -5.54 -11.37 -12.27
CA LEU A 314 -5.08 -12.78 -12.29
C LEU A 314 -3.75 -12.98 -11.55
#